data_AF-A0AAN7SDP7-F1
#
_entry.id   AF-A0AAN7SDP7-F1
#
_cell.length_a   1.000
_cell.length_b   1.000
_cell.length_c   1.000
_cell.angle_alpha   90.00
_cell.angle_beta   90.00
_cell.angle_gamma   90.00
#
_symmetry.space_group_name_H-M   'P 1'
#
loop_
_entity.id
_entity.type
_entity.pdbx_description
1 polymer ?
#
loop_
_entity_poly.entity_id
_entity_poly.type
_entity_poly.pdbx_seq_one_letter_code
_entity_poly.pdbx_strand_id
1 'polypeptide(L)'
;MLFLRVLFFIVVFICTCYSQYTVPWVLLDALKKGGFRAYIPDVPGTALFAFHANINEKIGLQHPGSVNGETKTSKYGFWILEFDNQLKVGDVVNYWVFVDANHLGYRQDGIPWEVERLLDFYPSLDFNRCVTGSTVMNGGKSTCIGDSLINDDYTGPFNFYFNSFLNTDDTRFIRDKVLYLKPIALSDADVRGTLNLRQGCTATDNFECFYESKSSFLLPPVKSAKVVSKTTFKYGKIEIRAKLPEGDWIVPILQLEPAQTDTVNPANIIVAYSRSNKALSWSDLLFDVQTIGNNDFGSRLLLGGPTLSSENPEGRRRLVSTYQTNPLNEGFHIYLLEWTPDRMKCFLDGNEYGSVDLRNIPNLFDQEYVLAIGVAVGGIIDFPDDINSGNDPKPWSNTDRNYIKRFFEAKQVWSKTWDGDSSALQVDYVKVTAV
;
A
#
# COMPACT_ATOMS: atom_id res chain seq x y z
N MET A 1 48.85 50.41 21.37
CA MET A 1 49.32 49.08 20.90
C MET A 1 49.45 48.23 22.14
N LEU A 2 48.75 47.12 22.39
CA LEU A 2 48.14 46.10 21.54
C LEU A 2 46.97 45.48 22.34
N PHE A 3 45.82 45.25 21.70
CA PHE A 3 44.75 44.43 22.26
C PHE A 3 45.19 42.97 22.30
N LEU A 4 45.23 42.34 23.49
CA LEU A 4 45.49 40.91 23.65
C LEU A 4 44.15 40.16 23.57
N ARG A 5 43.82 39.62 22.39
CA ARG A 5 42.67 38.73 22.19
C ARG A 5 43.01 37.33 22.71
N VAL A 6 42.34 36.91 23.77
CA VAL A 6 42.31 35.51 24.22
C VAL A 6 41.37 34.74 23.30
N LEU A 7 41.90 33.82 22.50
CA LEU A 7 41.11 32.88 21.69
C LEU A 7 40.86 31.62 22.53
N PHE A 8 39.65 31.48 23.05
CA PHE A 8 39.19 30.25 23.70
C PHE A 8 38.78 29.28 22.58
N PHE A 9 39.62 28.28 22.28
CA PHE A 9 39.25 27.18 21.38
C PHE A 9 38.30 26.24 22.14
N ILE A 10 37.00 26.41 21.93
CA ILE A 10 36.00 25.43 22.32
C ILE A 10 36.04 24.32 21.27
N VAL A 11 36.74 23.23 21.59
CA VAL A 11 36.65 21.97 20.84
C VAL A 11 35.30 21.35 21.20
N VAL A 12 34.30 21.60 20.36
CA VAL A 12 33.03 20.87 20.42
C VAL A 12 33.31 19.46 19.90
N PHE A 13 33.53 18.52 20.81
CA PHE A 13 33.38 17.10 20.50
C PHE A 13 31.92 16.87 20.13
N ILE A 14 31.63 16.84 18.84
CA ILE A 14 30.35 16.34 18.34
C ILE A 14 30.36 14.84 18.64
N CYS A 15 29.77 14.47 19.77
CA CYS A 15 29.45 13.10 20.07
C CYS A 15 28.34 12.69 19.09
N THR A 16 28.74 12.15 17.94
CA THR A 16 27.83 11.45 17.03
C THR A 16 27.29 10.25 17.79
N CYS A 17 26.08 10.38 18.32
CA CYS A 17 25.36 9.25 18.89
C CYS A 17 24.99 8.35 17.71
N TYR A 18 25.82 7.35 17.42
CA TYR A 18 25.43 6.27 16.53
C TYR A 18 24.22 5.60 17.18
N SER A 19 23.11 5.52 16.45
CA SER A 19 21.95 4.73 16.88
C SER A 19 22.43 3.30 17.14
N GLN A 20 22.41 2.89 18.40
CA GLN A 20 22.84 1.56 18.82
C GLN A 20 21.85 0.53 18.26
N TYR A 21 22.36 -0.53 17.62
CA TYR A 21 21.50 -1.61 17.11
C TYR A 21 20.70 -2.23 18.26
N THR A 22 19.39 -2.33 18.08
CA THR A 22 18.46 -2.92 19.05
C THR A 22 18.04 -4.30 18.57
N VAL A 23 18.27 -5.31 19.42
CA VAL A 23 17.82 -6.68 19.14
C VAL A 23 16.28 -6.69 19.13
N PRO A 24 15.65 -7.18 18.06
CA PRO A 24 14.19 -7.29 17.99
C PRO A 24 13.63 -8.27 19.02
N TRP A 25 12.34 -8.14 19.31
CA TRP A 25 11.63 -9.09 20.16
C TRP A 25 11.61 -10.48 19.51
N VAL A 26 11.94 -11.49 20.32
CA VAL A 26 12.00 -12.89 19.90
C VAL A 26 10.60 -13.48 19.93
N LEU A 27 10.19 -14.05 18.79
CA LEU A 27 8.91 -14.71 18.62
C LEU A 27 9.10 -16.22 18.81
N LEU A 28 8.16 -16.86 19.51
CA LEU A 28 8.19 -18.28 19.86
C LEU A 28 6.86 -18.95 19.50
N ASP A 29 6.94 -20.05 18.75
CA ASP A 29 5.79 -20.88 18.37
C ASP A 29 6.06 -22.35 18.73
N ALA A 30 5.07 -23.07 19.29
CA ALA A 30 5.17 -24.49 19.62
C ALA A 30 4.10 -25.34 18.90
N LEU A 31 4.44 -26.56 18.48
CA LEU A 31 3.56 -27.45 17.72
C LEU A 31 2.96 -28.60 18.52
N LYS A 32 1.72 -28.98 18.21
CA LYS A 32 1.06 -30.18 18.73
C LYS A 32 1.74 -31.48 18.33
N LYS A 33 2.36 -31.50 17.15
CA LYS A 33 3.10 -32.68 16.63
C LYS A 33 4.53 -32.79 17.16
N GLY A 34 4.95 -31.87 18.02
CA GLY A 34 6.32 -31.75 18.48
C GLY A 34 7.11 -30.73 17.67
N GLY A 35 8.05 -30.09 18.35
CA GLY A 35 8.87 -29.01 17.82
C GLY A 35 8.39 -27.62 18.23
N PHE A 36 9.34 -26.71 18.38
CA PHE A 36 9.07 -25.28 18.53
C PHE A 36 10.13 -24.47 17.77
N ARG A 37 9.81 -23.23 17.40
CA ARG A 37 10.73 -22.34 16.70
C ARG A 37 10.90 -21.02 17.42
N ALA A 38 12.08 -20.45 17.29
CA ALA A 38 12.44 -19.11 17.75
C ALA A 38 12.88 -18.27 16.56
N TYR A 39 12.38 -17.04 16.44
CA TYR A 39 12.71 -16.19 15.30
C TYR A 39 12.62 -14.69 15.60
N ILE A 40 13.37 -13.89 14.83
CA ILE A 40 13.37 -12.42 14.86
C ILE A 40 13.21 -11.86 13.43
N PRO A 41 12.59 -10.67 13.26
CA PRO A 41 12.54 -10.00 11.97
C PRO A 41 13.95 -9.62 11.49
N ASP A 42 14.14 -9.60 10.17
CA ASP A 42 15.39 -9.20 9.54
C ASP A 42 15.58 -7.69 9.63
N VAL A 43 16.62 -7.28 10.35
CA VAL A 43 16.99 -5.87 10.55
C VAL A 43 18.30 -5.58 9.83
N PRO A 44 18.42 -4.46 9.10
CA PRO A 44 19.63 -4.13 8.37
C PRO A 44 20.89 -4.22 9.23
N GLY A 45 21.91 -4.91 8.69
CA GLY A 45 23.18 -5.14 9.38
C GLY A 45 23.26 -6.43 10.17
N THR A 46 22.15 -7.17 10.35
CA THR A 46 22.15 -8.49 11.01
C THR A 46 22.91 -9.52 10.17
N ALA A 47 23.84 -10.24 10.79
CA ALA A 47 24.68 -11.25 10.15
C ALA A 47 24.55 -12.63 10.80
N LEU A 48 24.12 -12.70 12.05
CA LEU A 48 23.89 -13.96 12.77
C LEU A 48 22.81 -13.79 13.83
N PHE A 49 21.96 -14.80 13.97
CA PHE A 49 21.03 -14.96 15.08
C PHE A 49 21.25 -16.30 15.78
N ALA A 50 21.42 -16.26 17.10
CA ALA A 50 21.55 -17.43 17.96
C ALA A 50 20.54 -17.39 19.10
N PHE A 51 20.00 -18.56 19.43
CA PHE A 51 18.99 -18.75 20.47
C PHE A 51 19.42 -19.85 21.43
N HIS A 52 19.28 -19.61 22.73
CA HIS A 52 19.61 -20.55 23.78
C HIS A 52 18.51 -20.59 24.83
N ALA A 53 18.02 -21.77 25.19
CA ALA A 53 16.91 -21.94 26.12
C ALA A 53 16.99 -23.20 26.98
N ASN A 54 16.37 -23.14 28.15
CA ASN A 54 15.99 -24.28 29.00
C ASN A 54 14.47 -24.30 29.17
N ILE A 55 13.86 -25.48 29.14
CA ILE A 55 12.41 -25.67 29.31
C ILE A 55 12.15 -26.05 30.78
N ASN A 56 11.27 -25.31 31.45
CA ASN A 56 10.89 -25.44 32.87
C ASN A 56 12.05 -25.32 33.88
N GLU A 57 13.25 -25.02 33.40
CA GLU A 57 14.44 -24.82 34.20
C GLU A 57 15.03 -23.45 33.91
N LYS A 58 15.71 -22.87 34.92
CA LYS A 58 16.43 -21.61 34.72
C LYS A 58 17.58 -21.84 33.74
N ILE A 59 17.80 -20.86 32.85
CA ILE A 59 18.96 -20.85 31.96
C ILE A 59 20.10 -20.04 32.60
N GLY A 60 21.31 -20.58 32.52
CA GLY A 60 22.52 -19.90 33.00
C GLY A 60 22.97 -18.80 32.04
N LEU A 61 23.63 -17.78 32.60
CA LEU A 61 24.06 -16.61 31.82
C LEU A 61 25.31 -16.84 30.96
N GLN A 62 26.03 -17.96 31.09
CA GLN A 62 27.33 -18.15 30.43
C GLN A 62 27.44 -19.46 29.64
N HIS A 63 26.46 -20.34 29.76
CA HIS A 63 26.48 -21.64 29.12
C HIS A 63 25.27 -21.76 28.19
N PRO A 64 25.41 -22.43 27.04
CA PRO A 64 24.28 -22.71 26.18
C PRO A 64 23.23 -23.52 26.94
N GLY A 65 21.96 -23.16 26.76
CA GLY A 65 20.84 -23.93 27.26
C GLY A 65 20.74 -25.31 26.60
N SER A 66 19.95 -26.21 27.19
CA SER A 66 19.69 -27.55 26.67
C SER A 66 19.06 -27.54 25.28
N VAL A 67 18.43 -26.44 24.90
CA VAL A 67 18.02 -26.13 23.53
C VAL A 67 18.86 -24.96 23.02
N ASN A 68 19.57 -25.14 21.90
CA ASN A 68 20.37 -24.06 21.31
C ASN A 68 20.57 -24.25 19.80
N GLY A 69 20.78 -23.14 19.10
CA GLY A 69 21.09 -23.12 17.67
C GLY A 69 21.47 -21.72 17.17
N GLU A 70 22.05 -21.66 15.97
CA GLU A 70 22.41 -20.42 15.28
C GLU A 70 22.14 -20.49 13.78
N THR A 71 21.86 -19.33 13.17
CA THR A 71 21.71 -19.18 11.73
C THR A 71 22.40 -17.92 11.23
N LYS A 72 23.04 -18.02 10.06
CA LYS A 72 23.73 -16.93 9.34
C LYS A 72 22.97 -16.47 8.10
N THR A 73 21.74 -16.95 7.95
CA THR A 73 20.90 -16.69 6.78
C THR A 73 19.50 -16.33 7.23
N SER A 74 18.98 -15.21 6.73
CA SER A 74 17.57 -14.88 6.83
C SER A 74 16.79 -15.59 5.73
N LYS A 75 15.52 -15.90 6.02
CA LYS A 75 14.55 -16.47 5.08
C LYS A 75 13.25 -15.72 5.26
N TYR A 76 12.67 -15.26 4.15
CA TYR A 76 11.36 -14.58 4.15
C TYR A 76 11.30 -13.35 5.07
N GLY A 77 12.43 -12.63 5.22
CA GLY A 77 12.50 -11.47 6.12
C GLY A 77 12.61 -11.82 7.61
N PHE A 78 12.93 -13.07 7.96
CA PHE A 78 13.14 -13.51 9.35
C PHE A 78 14.39 -14.37 9.51
N TRP A 79 14.98 -14.32 10.70
CA TRP A 79 16.03 -15.22 11.15
C TRP A 79 15.39 -16.31 12.01
N ILE A 80 15.35 -17.55 11.52
CA ILE A 80 14.50 -18.62 12.08
C ILE A 80 15.36 -19.80 12.54
N LEU A 81 15.08 -20.29 13.75
CA LEU A 81 15.63 -21.52 14.30
C LEU A 81 14.49 -22.44 14.71
N GLU A 82 14.52 -23.68 14.24
CA GLU A 82 13.51 -24.69 14.56
C GLU A 82 14.17 -25.80 15.39
N PHE A 83 13.44 -26.27 16.39
CA PHE A 83 13.89 -27.28 17.34
C PHE A 83 12.84 -28.40 17.40
N ASP A 84 13.28 -29.64 17.58
CA ASP A 84 12.37 -30.81 17.62
C ASP A 84 11.74 -31.06 19.00
N ASN A 85 12.10 -30.25 20.01
CA ASN A 85 11.61 -30.41 21.38
C ASN A 85 10.07 -30.32 21.45
N GLN A 86 9.46 -31.26 22.17
CA GLN A 86 8.01 -31.30 22.33
C GLN A 86 7.58 -30.53 23.58
N LEU A 87 6.93 -29.38 23.38
CA LEU A 87 6.39 -28.55 24.46
C LEU A 87 4.93 -28.88 24.76
N LYS A 88 4.51 -28.65 26.00
CA LYS A 88 3.13 -28.78 26.49
C LYS A 88 2.61 -27.42 26.95
N VAL A 89 1.28 -27.26 26.94
CA VAL A 89 0.65 -26.06 27.52
C VAL A 89 1.02 -25.96 29.01
N GLY A 90 1.49 -24.78 29.43
CA GLY A 90 2.03 -24.51 30.76
C GLY A 90 3.53 -24.76 30.93
N ASP A 91 4.23 -25.29 29.92
CA ASP A 91 5.70 -25.31 29.93
C ASP A 91 6.23 -23.88 29.78
N VAL A 92 7.33 -23.56 30.46
CA VAL A 92 7.97 -22.24 30.43
C VAL A 92 9.35 -22.35 29.77
N VAL A 93 9.55 -21.63 28.67
CA VAL A 93 10.83 -21.53 27.97
C VAL A 93 11.60 -20.33 28.51
N ASN A 94 12.69 -20.59 29.24
CA ASN A 94 13.61 -19.57 29.74
C ASN A 94 14.77 -19.45 28.77
N TYR A 95 14.99 -18.28 28.16
CA TYR A 95 15.92 -18.13 27.04
C TYR A 95 16.71 -16.82 27.06
N TRP A 96 17.78 -16.80 26.27
CA TRP A 96 18.48 -15.59 25.85
C TRP A 96 18.89 -15.73 24.38
N VAL A 97 19.12 -14.59 23.72
CA VAL A 97 19.51 -14.53 22.32
C VAL A 97 20.79 -13.73 22.13
N PHE A 98 21.51 -14.07 21.08
CA PHE A 98 22.68 -13.34 20.62
C PHE A 98 22.51 -13.00 19.13
N VAL A 99 22.80 -11.75 18.78
CA VAL A 99 22.73 -11.26 17.42
C VAL A 99 24.05 -10.60 17.07
N ASP A 100 24.70 -11.06 16.01
CA ASP A 100 25.79 -10.29 15.39
C ASP A 100 25.14 -9.32 14.41
N ALA A 101 25.33 -8.02 14.64
CA ALA A 101 24.94 -7.01 13.68
C ALA A 101 26.05 -5.97 13.51
N ASN A 102 26.37 -5.65 12.25
CA ASN A 102 27.45 -4.73 11.89
C ASN A 102 28.79 -5.11 12.54
N HIS A 103 29.09 -6.42 12.65
CA HIS A 103 30.29 -6.97 13.28
C HIS A 103 30.40 -6.71 14.80
N LEU A 104 29.27 -6.40 15.45
CA LEU A 104 29.16 -6.24 16.89
C LEU A 104 28.14 -7.22 17.45
N GLY A 105 28.50 -7.87 18.56
CA GLY A 105 27.65 -8.85 19.23
C GLY A 105 26.71 -8.20 20.24
N TYR A 106 25.40 -8.44 20.08
CA TYR A 106 24.36 -7.97 20.96
C TYR A 106 23.69 -9.16 21.63
N ARG A 107 23.67 -9.15 22.97
CA ARG A 107 22.95 -10.15 23.75
C ARG A 107 21.71 -9.53 24.38
N GLN A 108 20.61 -10.27 24.34
CA GLN A 108 19.39 -9.93 25.05
C GLN A 108 18.89 -11.14 25.83
N ASP A 109 18.63 -10.96 27.12
CA ASP A 109 17.96 -11.96 27.93
C ASP A 109 16.45 -11.89 27.65
N GLY A 110 15.86 -13.05 27.34
CA GLY A 110 14.45 -13.15 27.01
C GLY A 110 13.57 -13.06 28.25
N ILE A 111 12.35 -12.55 28.06
CA ILE A 111 11.30 -12.73 29.07
C ILE A 111 10.84 -14.18 28.99
N PRO A 112 10.78 -14.94 30.11
CA PRO A 112 10.30 -16.32 30.10
C PRO A 112 8.96 -16.44 29.38
N TRP A 113 8.87 -17.39 28.47
CA TRP A 113 7.67 -17.59 27.64
C TRP A 113 6.92 -18.83 28.11
N GLU A 114 5.71 -18.64 28.64
CA GLU A 114 4.80 -19.73 28.96
C GLU A 114 4.03 -20.16 27.72
N VAL A 115 3.97 -21.46 27.46
CA VAL A 115 3.25 -22.03 26.33
C VAL A 115 1.75 -21.98 26.62
N GLU A 116 1.08 -20.94 26.13
CA GLU A 116 -0.37 -20.78 26.30
C GLU A 116 -1.19 -21.68 25.36
N ARG A 117 -0.62 -22.04 24.20
CA ARG A 117 -1.27 -22.87 23.18
C ARG A 117 -0.27 -23.60 22.29
N LEU A 118 -0.69 -24.74 21.77
CA LEU A 118 0.04 -25.52 20.78
C LEU A 118 -0.63 -25.42 19.40
N LEU A 119 0.17 -25.22 18.36
CA LEU A 119 -0.27 -25.00 16.98
C LEU A 119 -0.31 -26.33 16.21
N ASP A 120 -1.30 -26.53 15.34
CA ASP A 120 -1.41 -27.78 14.54
C ASP A 120 -0.32 -27.89 13.45
N PHE A 121 0.21 -26.76 13.04
CA PHE A 121 1.30 -26.55 12.08
C PHE A 121 1.93 -25.19 12.41
N TYR A 122 3.20 -24.97 12.04
CA TYR A 122 3.76 -23.63 12.21
C TYR A 122 2.93 -22.69 11.34
N PRO A 123 2.47 -21.55 11.88
CA PRO A 123 1.92 -20.50 11.04
C PRO A 123 2.92 -20.31 9.92
N SER A 124 2.48 -20.42 8.67
CA SER A 124 3.32 -19.98 7.58
C SER A 124 3.79 -18.59 7.97
N LEU A 125 5.09 -18.32 7.86
CA LEU A 125 5.58 -16.94 8.01
C LEU A 125 5.02 -16.04 6.90
N ASP A 126 4.28 -16.66 5.97
CA ASP A 126 3.15 -16.13 5.23
C ASP A 126 1.92 -15.95 6.17
N PHE A 127 1.76 -14.74 6.72
CA PHE A 127 0.72 -14.34 7.67
C PHE A 127 -0.69 -14.83 7.27
N ASN A 128 -1.24 -15.83 7.98
CA ASN A 128 -2.65 -16.22 7.84
C ASN A 128 -3.19 -17.04 9.05
N ARG A 129 -4.15 -16.45 9.80
CA ARG A 129 -5.36 -17.01 10.50
C ARG A 129 -5.62 -16.40 11.90
N CYS A 130 -6.80 -15.98 12.40
CA CYS A 130 -8.17 -15.61 11.97
C CYS A 130 -9.14 -16.06 13.10
N VAL A 131 -9.84 -15.12 13.77
CA VAL A 131 -11.01 -15.37 14.66
C VAL A 131 -12.32 -14.94 13.98
N THR A 132 -13.25 -15.89 13.92
CA THR A 132 -14.36 -16.05 12.99
C THR A 132 -15.40 -14.91 12.92
N GLY A 133 -15.73 -14.45 11.71
CA GLY A 133 -16.86 -13.57 11.38
C GLY A 133 -17.82 -14.19 10.36
N SER A 134 -19.11 -13.93 10.47
CA SER A 134 -20.18 -14.64 9.76
C SER A 134 -20.31 -14.28 8.28
N THR A 135 -19.52 -14.84 7.37
CA THR A 135 -19.84 -14.88 5.92
C THR A 135 -19.26 -16.13 5.26
N VAL A 136 -20.09 -16.95 4.60
CA VAL A 136 -19.71 -18.22 3.96
C VAL A 136 -19.45 -18.02 2.46
N MET A 137 -18.28 -18.47 1.98
CA MET A 137 -17.96 -18.72 0.55
C MET A 137 -17.41 -20.16 0.40
N ASN A 138 -17.58 -20.76 -0.78
CA ASN A 138 -17.68 -22.22 -1.03
C ASN A 138 -16.83 -23.17 -0.15
N GLY A 139 -17.53 -24.07 0.56
CA GLY A 139 -16.99 -25.03 1.53
C GLY A 139 -17.51 -24.85 2.97
N GLY A 140 -18.33 -23.82 3.25
CA GLY A 140 -18.95 -23.64 4.57
C GLY A 140 -18.08 -22.92 5.61
N LYS A 141 -17.03 -22.18 5.21
CA LYS A 141 -16.17 -21.43 6.14
C LYS A 141 -16.43 -19.93 6.12
N SER A 142 -16.48 -19.38 7.32
CA SER A 142 -16.71 -18.00 7.76
C SER A 142 -15.40 -17.18 7.87
N THR A 143 -15.33 -15.97 7.29
CA THR A 143 -14.11 -15.10 7.22
C THR A 143 -14.01 -14.07 8.36
N CYS A 144 -12.79 -13.70 8.78
CA CYS A 144 -12.48 -12.87 9.95
C CYS A 144 -12.40 -11.37 9.68
N ILE A 145 -12.61 -10.55 10.73
CA ILE A 145 -12.45 -9.09 10.68
C ILE A 145 -10.95 -8.74 10.73
N GLY A 146 -10.45 -8.02 9.71
CA GLY A 146 -9.09 -7.49 9.68
C GLY A 146 -8.05 -8.31 8.89
N ASP A 147 -8.44 -9.37 8.19
CA ASP A 147 -7.55 -10.00 7.19
C ASP A 147 -7.35 -8.99 6.04
N SER A 148 -6.11 -8.55 5.82
CA SER A 148 -5.72 -7.92 4.55
C SER A 148 -6.01 -8.93 3.46
N LEU A 149 -7.13 -8.73 2.77
CA LEU A 149 -7.53 -9.43 1.56
C LEU A 149 -6.52 -9.20 0.43
N ILE A 150 -5.33 -8.66 0.70
CA ILE A 150 -4.60 -7.72 -0.13
C ILE A 150 -3.10 -8.10 -0.21
N ASN A 151 -2.61 -8.20 -1.44
CA ASN A 151 -1.24 -8.19 -1.93
C ASN A 151 -0.70 -6.74 -2.04
N ASP A 152 0.53 -6.57 -1.55
CA ASP A 152 1.21 -5.28 -1.39
C ASP A 152 2.23 -4.98 -2.50
N ASP A 153 2.49 -5.96 -3.37
CA ASP A 153 3.61 -5.93 -4.34
C ASP A 153 3.18 -5.67 -5.79
N TYR A 154 1.96 -5.17 -6.04
CA TYR A 154 1.49 -4.99 -7.41
C TYR A 154 2.00 -3.69 -8.05
N THR A 155 3.12 -3.78 -8.75
CA THR A 155 3.57 -2.77 -9.73
C THR A 155 3.06 -3.13 -11.13
N GLY A 156 1.84 -2.70 -11.46
CA GLY A 156 1.26 -2.94 -12.79
C GLY A 156 2.02 -2.24 -13.94
N PRO A 157 1.87 -2.70 -15.20
CA PRO A 157 2.77 -2.36 -16.32
C PRO A 157 2.54 -0.99 -17.00
N PHE A 158 1.70 -0.10 -16.46
CA PHE A 158 1.35 1.17 -17.10
C PHE A 158 1.38 2.35 -16.11
N ASN A 159 2.56 2.83 -15.75
CA ASN A 159 2.72 4.01 -14.88
C ASN A 159 2.44 5.31 -15.66
N PHE A 160 1.16 5.63 -15.83
CA PHE A 160 0.73 6.96 -16.29
C PHE A 160 0.60 7.97 -15.14
N TYR A 161 0.71 7.51 -13.90
CA TYR A 161 0.60 8.34 -12.69
C TYR A 161 1.94 8.93 -12.28
N PHE A 162 1.89 10.06 -11.57
CA PHE A 162 3.07 10.78 -11.09
C PHE A 162 3.49 10.34 -9.69
N ASN A 163 3.11 9.13 -9.28
CA ASN A 163 3.45 8.57 -7.98
C ASN A 163 4.05 7.17 -8.10
N SER A 164 4.84 6.78 -7.10
CA SER A 164 5.22 5.40 -6.83
C SER A 164 4.30 4.81 -5.77
N PHE A 165 3.83 3.57 -5.96
CA PHE A 165 3.10 2.83 -4.92
C PHE A 165 4.11 2.09 -4.04
N LEU A 166 4.28 2.52 -2.78
CA LEU A 166 5.31 2.00 -1.88
C LEU A 166 4.76 1.34 -0.60
N ASN A 167 3.45 1.45 -0.31
CA ASN A 167 2.74 0.78 0.79
C ASN A 167 3.46 0.82 2.16
N THR A 168 4.25 1.89 2.40
CA THR A 168 4.98 2.17 3.63
C THR A 168 4.05 2.56 4.77
N ASP A 169 4.50 2.47 6.02
CA ASP A 169 3.70 2.80 7.21
C ASP A 169 3.10 4.21 7.20
N ASP A 170 3.69 5.14 6.46
CA ASP A 170 3.17 6.51 6.32
C ASP A 170 2.22 6.72 5.13
N THR A 171 2.27 5.85 4.11
CA THR A 171 1.34 5.88 2.98
C THR A 171 0.19 4.88 3.17
N ARG A 172 0.34 3.90 4.06
CA ARG A 172 -0.67 2.90 4.38
C ARG A 172 -0.66 2.58 5.86
N PHE A 173 -1.76 2.88 6.54
CA PHE A 173 -1.91 2.61 7.97
C PHE A 173 -3.38 2.39 8.33
N ILE A 174 -3.61 1.75 9.48
CA ILE A 174 -4.95 1.59 10.05
C ILE A 174 -5.03 2.49 11.30
N ARG A 175 -6.09 3.29 11.37
CA ARG A 175 -6.43 4.07 12.56
C ARG A 175 -7.92 3.95 12.81
N ASP A 176 -8.30 3.65 14.05
CA ASP A 176 -9.70 3.48 14.46
C ASP A 176 -10.48 2.49 13.58
N LYS A 177 -9.82 1.38 13.20
CA LYS A 177 -10.33 0.32 12.31
C LYS A 177 -10.58 0.75 10.85
N VAL A 178 -10.21 1.97 10.49
CA VAL A 178 -10.27 2.47 9.12
C VAL A 178 -8.90 2.36 8.48
N LEU A 179 -8.84 1.80 7.28
CA LEU A 179 -7.64 1.76 6.44
C LEU A 179 -7.46 3.11 5.74
N TYR A 180 -6.28 3.71 5.90
CA TYR A 180 -5.86 4.93 5.22
C TYR A 180 -4.86 4.59 4.14
N LEU A 181 -5.12 5.05 2.92
CA LEU A 181 -4.21 5.01 1.78
C LEU A 181 -3.91 6.45 1.38
N LYS A 182 -2.72 6.92 1.73
CA LYS A 182 -2.35 8.34 1.75
C LYS A 182 -1.24 8.65 0.74
N PRO A 183 -1.46 9.60 -0.19
CA PRO A 183 -0.39 10.14 -1.01
C PRO A 183 0.45 11.12 -0.19
N ILE A 184 1.78 11.06 -0.36
CA ILE A 184 2.74 11.95 0.28
C ILE A 184 3.62 12.58 -0.79
N ALA A 185 3.59 13.91 -0.85
CA ALA A 185 4.47 14.67 -1.73
C ALA A 185 5.92 14.63 -1.24
N LEU A 186 6.84 14.18 -2.09
CA LEU A 186 8.26 14.02 -1.75
C LEU A 186 9.00 15.36 -1.77
N SER A 187 10.07 15.48 -0.98
CA SER A 187 10.89 16.70 -0.94
C SER A 187 11.72 16.89 -2.22
N ASP A 188 12.20 18.10 -2.47
CA ASP A 188 13.09 18.37 -3.61
C ASP A 188 14.35 17.50 -3.60
N ALA A 189 14.89 17.19 -2.42
CA ALA A 189 16.05 16.32 -2.27
C ALA A 189 15.72 14.86 -2.66
N ASP A 190 14.53 14.38 -2.32
CA ASP A 190 14.09 13.02 -2.66
C ASP A 190 13.76 12.88 -4.15
N VAL A 191 13.31 13.96 -4.79
CA VAL A 191 12.89 13.96 -6.21
C VAL A 191 14.07 14.24 -7.15
N ARG A 192 15.01 15.09 -6.76
CA ARG A 192 16.20 15.49 -7.54
C ARG A 192 17.49 14.79 -7.09
N GLY A 193 17.39 13.85 -6.14
CA GLY A 193 18.52 13.19 -5.52
C GLY A 193 19.23 12.15 -6.39
N THR A 194 20.29 11.58 -5.82
CA THR A 194 21.05 10.46 -6.37
C THR A 194 20.44 9.15 -5.89
N LEU A 195 19.99 8.29 -6.80
CA LEU A 195 19.56 6.93 -6.48
C LEU A 195 20.79 6.01 -6.50
N ASN A 196 21.31 5.67 -5.33
CA ASN A 196 22.48 4.82 -5.18
C ASN A 196 22.08 3.42 -4.70
N LEU A 197 21.97 2.48 -5.64
CA LEU A 197 21.61 1.08 -5.40
C LEU A 197 22.85 0.15 -5.42
N ARG A 198 24.07 0.71 -5.33
CA ARG A 198 25.32 -0.08 -5.41
C ARG A 198 25.43 -1.18 -4.34
N GLN A 199 24.69 -1.06 -3.24
CA GLN A 199 24.43 -2.18 -2.34
C GLN A 199 23.10 -2.84 -2.73
N GLY A 200 23.16 -4.05 -3.31
CA GLY A 200 21.99 -4.89 -3.60
C GLY A 200 21.49 -4.86 -5.05
N CYS A 201 22.05 -4.02 -5.91
CA CYS A 201 21.75 -4.04 -7.34
C CYS A 201 22.26 -5.33 -8.02
N THR A 202 21.41 -5.93 -8.85
CA THR A 202 21.68 -7.18 -9.58
C THR A 202 22.22 -6.96 -11.00
N ALA A 203 22.41 -5.70 -11.40
CA ALA A 203 22.95 -5.36 -12.71
C ALA A 203 24.46 -5.66 -12.76
N THR A 204 24.94 -6.06 -13.94
CA THR A 204 26.34 -6.44 -14.14
C THR A 204 27.29 -5.23 -14.21
N ASP A 205 26.79 -4.03 -14.51
CA ASP A 205 27.57 -2.80 -14.50
C ASP A 205 27.25 -1.92 -13.28
N ASN A 206 28.28 -1.54 -12.53
CA ASN A 206 28.17 -0.73 -11.32
C ASN A 206 27.74 0.73 -11.58
N PHE A 207 27.83 1.19 -12.84
CA PHE A 207 27.24 2.45 -13.28
C PHE A 207 25.73 2.36 -13.48
N GLU A 208 25.15 1.18 -13.71
CA GLU A 208 23.70 0.97 -13.78
C GLU A 208 23.06 0.93 -12.39
N CYS A 209 23.85 0.58 -11.37
CA CYS A 209 23.47 0.55 -9.96
C CYS A 209 23.57 1.91 -9.26
N PHE A 210 23.90 2.96 -9.99
CA PHE A 210 24.08 4.31 -9.47
C PHE A 210 23.55 5.31 -10.47
N TYR A 211 22.47 5.99 -10.10
CA TYR A 211 21.90 7.05 -10.90
C TYR A 211 22.10 8.39 -10.18
N GLU A 212 22.93 9.24 -10.76
CA GLU A 212 23.07 10.64 -10.36
C GLU A 212 22.37 11.50 -11.42
N SER A 213 21.39 12.30 -10.98
CA SER A 213 20.69 13.23 -11.85
C SER A 213 21.68 14.22 -12.47
N LYS A 214 22.13 13.94 -13.70
CA LYS A 214 22.88 14.86 -14.56
C LYS A 214 21.99 15.51 -15.62
N SER A 215 20.68 15.33 -15.53
CA SER A 215 19.68 15.66 -16.55
C SER A 215 18.29 15.92 -15.92
N SER A 216 17.36 16.46 -16.70
CA SER A 216 15.97 16.84 -16.37
C SER A 216 15.04 15.71 -15.92
N PHE A 217 15.55 14.51 -15.61
CA PHE A 217 14.76 13.37 -15.15
C PHE A 217 14.55 13.44 -13.63
N LEU A 218 13.28 13.47 -13.21
CA LEU A 218 12.86 13.48 -11.80
C LEU A 218 12.35 12.09 -11.42
N LEU A 219 12.63 11.65 -10.18
CA LEU A 219 11.90 10.55 -9.59
C LEU A 219 10.41 10.93 -9.44
N PRO A 220 9.47 9.97 -9.38
CA PRO A 220 8.06 10.28 -9.16
C PRO A 220 7.89 11.20 -7.94
N PRO A 221 7.27 12.38 -8.08
CA PRO A 221 7.26 13.40 -7.03
C PRO A 221 6.36 13.08 -5.83
N VAL A 222 5.69 11.93 -5.87
CA VAL A 222 4.74 11.49 -4.85
C VAL A 222 4.98 10.01 -4.57
N LYS A 223 4.94 9.62 -3.29
CA LYS A 223 4.74 8.22 -2.91
C LYS A 223 3.32 8.02 -2.42
N SER A 224 2.74 6.86 -2.68
CA SER A 224 1.35 6.54 -2.31
C SER A 224 1.19 5.06 -2.02
N ALA A 225 -0.04 4.64 -1.74
CA ALA A 225 -0.40 3.25 -1.47
C ALA A 225 -1.50 2.74 -2.42
N LYS A 226 -1.35 1.49 -2.83
CA LYS A 226 -2.34 0.71 -3.58
C LYS A 226 -2.24 -0.72 -3.10
N VAL A 227 -3.37 -1.27 -2.76
CA VAL A 227 -3.51 -2.54 -2.08
C VAL A 227 -4.48 -3.36 -2.95
N VAL A 228 -4.07 -4.55 -3.40
CA VAL A 228 -4.78 -5.38 -4.41
C VAL A 228 -5.17 -6.73 -3.85
N SER A 229 -6.34 -7.30 -4.10
CA SER A 229 -6.73 -8.54 -3.41
C SER A 229 -5.86 -9.76 -3.75
N LYS A 230 -5.51 -10.60 -2.75
CA LYS A 230 -4.89 -11.93 -2.93
C LYS A 230 -5.87 -12.93 -3.54
N THR A 231 -7.15 -12.81 -3.16
CA THR A 231 -8.21 -13.67 -3.68
C THR A 231 -8.72 -13.10 -4.99
N THR A 232 -8.85 -13.99 -5.97
CA THR A 232 -9.52 -13.71 -7.23
C THR A 232 -10.98 -14.12 -7.14
N PHE A 233 -11.84 -13.43 -7.88
CA PHE A 233 -13.25 -13.78 -7.97
C PHE A 233 -13.82 -13.40 -9.33
N LYS A 234 -14.95 -14.02 -9.66
CA LYS A 234 -15.70 -13.73 -10.86
C LYS A 234 -17.17 -13.58 -10.51
N TYR A 235 -17.77 -12.48 -10.93
CA TYR A 235 -19.11 -12.05 -10.55
C TYR A 235 -19.27 -11.80 -9.04
N GLY A 236 -20.34 -11.11 -8.67
CA GLY A 236 -20.60 -10.79 -7.27
C GLY A 236 -21.22 -9.41 -7.06
N LYS A 237 -21.54 -9.13 -5.80
CA LYS A 237 -21.77 -7.78 -5.28
C LYS A 237 -20.50 -7.34 -4.55
N ILE A 238 -19.92 -6.24 -5.01
CA ILE A 238 -18.74 -5.61 -4.41
C ILE A 238 -19.23 -4.34 -3.74
N GLU A 239 -19.19 -4.30 -2.42
CA GLU A 239 -19.60 -3.19 -1.59
C GLU A 239 -18.38 -2.62 -0.86
N ILE A 240 -18.12 -1.33 -1.04
CA ILE A 240 -16.99 -0.62 -0.44
C ILE A 240 -17.54 0.56 0.33
N ARG A 241 -17.41 0.56 1.65
CA ARG A 241 -17.70 1.74 2.47
C ARG A 241 -16.43 2.54 2.64
N ALA A 242 -16.37 3.70 1.99
CA ALA A 242 -15.18 4.53 1.99
C ALA A 242 -15.52 6.03 1.97
N LYS A 243 -14.58 6.84 2.44
CA LYS A 243 -14.54 8.28 2.24
C LYS A 243 -13.43 8.56 1.21
N LEU A 244 -13.80 9.16 0.08
CA LEU A 244 -12.84 9.49 -0.98
C LEU A 244 -11.89 10.61 -0.52
N PRO A 245 -10.66 10.65 -1.07
CA PRO A 245 -9.70 11.69 -0.74
C PRO A 245 -10.17 13.07 -1.22
N GLU A 246 -9.62 14.11 -0.59
CA GLU A 246 -9.72 15.51 -1.00
C GLU A 246 -8.34 16.02 -1.38
N GLY A 247 -8.26 16.70 -2.53
CA GLY A 247 -7.05 17.38 -2.94
C GLY A 247 -6.88 17.39 -4.45
N ASP A 248 -6.13 18.39 -4.91
CA ASP A 248 -5.86 18.56 -6.32
C ASP A 248 -5.06 17.40 -6.87
N TRP A 249 -5.50 16.93 -8.04
CA TRP A 249 -4.82 15.92 -8.84
C TRP A 249 -4.77 14.54 -8.17
N ILE A 250 -5.57 14.28 -7.13
CA ILE A 250 -5.67 12.96 -6.49
C ILE A 250 -6.78 12.14 -7.15
N VAL A 251 -6.49 10.87 -7.44
CA VAL A 251 -7.41 9.90 -8.03
C VAL A 251 -7.52 8.67 -7.12
N PRO A 252 -8.65 8.43 -6.43
CA PRO A 252 -8.88 7.17 -5.76
C PRO A 252 -9.02 6.03 -6.78
N ILE A 253 -8.43 4.89 -6.45
CA ILE A 253 -8.58 3.64 -7.18
C ILE A 253 -9.57 2.80 -6.37
N LEU A 254 -10.72 2.48 -6.96
CA LEU A 254 -11.69 1.51 -6.44
C LEU A 254 -12.20 0.68 -7.63
N GLN A 255 -11.44 -0.35 -8.01
CA GLN A 255 -11.67 -1.06 -9.27
C GLN A 255 -11.29 -2.54 -9.19
N LEU A 256 -11.78 -3.30 -10.14
CA LEU A 256 -11.38 -4.67 -10.39
C LEU A 256 -10.38 -4.71 -11.55
N GLU A 257 -9.27 -5.40 -11.35
CA GLU A 257 -8.22 -5.60 -12.36
C GLU A 257 -8.19 -7.08 -12.75
N PRO A 258 -8.03 -7.43 -14.05
CA PRO A 258 -7.93 -8.82 -14.49
C PRO A 258 -6.81 -9.55 -13.75
N ALA A 259 -7.09 -10.74 -13.23
CA ALA A 259 -6.10 -11.55 -12.52
C ALA A 259 -5.01 -12.11 -13.45
N GLN A 260 -5.32 -12.26 -14.74
CA GLN A 260 -4.38 -12.68 -15.78
C GLN A 260 -4.01 -11.49 -16.67
N THR A 261 -2.71 -11.25 -16.83
CA THR A 261 -2.15 -10.04 -17.46
C THR A 261 -1.95 -10.13 -18.97
N ASP A 262 -2.32 -11.25 -19.62
CA ASP A 262 -2.02 -11.52 -21.03
C ASP A 262 -2.89 -10.74 -22.05
N THR A 263 -3.57 -9.68 -21.62
CA THR A 263 -4.41 -8.87 -22.51
C THR A 263 -3.74 -7.54 -22.85
N VAL A 264 -3.63 -7.28 -24.16
CA VAL A 264 -3.17 -6.02 -24.77
C VAL A 264 -4.07 -4.82 -24.39
N ASN A 265 -5.20 -5.07 -23.74
CA ASN A 265 -6.06 -4.07 -23.10
C ASN A 265 -6.77 -4.74 -21.90
N PRO A 266 -6.29 -4.57 -20.66
CA PRO A 266 -6.99 -5.12 -19.49
C PRO A 266 -8.31 -4.38 -19.31
N ALA A 267 -9.42 -5.10 -19.47
CA ALA A 267 -10.76 -4.56 -19.31
C ALA A 267 -11.08 -4.42 -17.81
N ASN A 268 -10.60 -3.35 -17.17
CA ASN A 268 -10.89 -3.08 -15.76
C ASN A 268 -12.38 -2.82 -15.55
N ILE A 269 -12.86 -3.10 -14.34
CA ILE A 269 -14.22 -2.78 -13.92
C ILE A 269 -14.15 -1.75 -12.79
N ILE A 270 -14.70 -0.57 -13.00
CA ILE A 270 -14.70 0.50 -12.02
C ILE A 270 -15.86 0.27 -11.04
N VAL A 271 -15.56 0.10 -9.76
CA VAL A 271 -16.59 0.08 -8.70
C VAL A 271 -17.03 1.52 -8.42
N ALA A 272 -16.06 2.42 -8.27
CA ALA A 272 -16.28 3.84 -8.12
C ALA A 272 -15.07 4.64 -8.60
N TYR A 273 -15.31 5.71 -9.35
CA TYR A 273 -14.28 6.65 -9.78
C TYR A 273 -14.82 8.07 -9.67
N SER A 274 -14.05 8.93 -9.00
CA SER A 274 -14.30 10.36 -8.90
C SER A 274 -12.96 11.06 -8.68
N ARG A 275 -12.77 12.25 -9.24
CA ARG A 275 -11.53 13.02 -9.00
C ARG A 275 -11.65 13.76 -7.69
N SER A 276 -10.58 13.87 -6.93
CA SER A 276 -10.61 14.41 -5.57
C SER A 276 -10.58 15.94 -5.50
N ASN A 277 -10.43 16.60 -6.66
CA ASN A 277 -10.48 18.05 -6.79
C ASN A 277 -11.83 18.58 -6.29
N LYS A 278 -11.78 19.64 -5.48
CA LYS A 278 -12.97 20.26 -4.90
C LYS A 278 -13.90 20.86 -5.96
N ALA A 279 -13.33 21.44 -7.00
CA ALA A 279 -14.03 21.94 -8.17
C ALA A 279 -13.09 21.79 -9.37
N LEU A 280 -13.44 20.93 -10.34
CA LEU A 280 -12.62 20.70 -11.51
C LEU A 280 -13.44 20.96 -12.75
N SER A 281 -13.06 21.95 -13.54
CA SER A 281 -13.86 22.41 -14.66
C SER A 281 -13.02 22.68 -15.91
N TRP A 282 -13.67 22.67 -17.07
CA TRP A 282 -13.01 23.07 -18.32
C TRP A 282 -12.66 24.56 -18.28
N SER A 283 -11.48 24.91 -18.81
CA SER A 283 -11.05 26.29 -18.91
C SER A 283 -11.79 27.07 -20.00
N ASP A 284 -12.30 26.37 -21.01
CA ASP A 284 -13.12 26.94 -22.07
C ASP A 284 -14.57 26.43 -21.97
N LEU A 285 -15.51 27.35 -21.71
CA LEU A 285 -16.95 27.08 -21.62
C LEU A 285 -17.58 26.73 -22.99
N LEU A 286 -16.82 26.85 -24.09
CA LEU A 286 -17.26 26.45 -25.44
C LEU A 286 -17.11 24.96 -25.71
N PHE A 287 -16.36 24.23 -24.87
CA PHE A 287 -16.38 22.77 -24.85
C PHE A 287 -17.63 22.29 -24.11
N ASP A 288 -18.74 22.24 -24.84
CA ASP A 288 -19.94 21.52 -24.43
C ASP A 288 -19.59 20.03 -24.31
N VAL A 289 -19.15 19.61 -23.12
CA VAL A 289 -19.09 18.18 -22.78
C VAL A 289 -20.52 17.70 -22.66
N GLN A 290 -21.10 17.37 -23.82
CA GLN A 290 -22.48 16.91 -24.02
C GLN A 290 -22.86 15.65 -23.23
N THR A 291 -21.94 15.06 -22.47
CA THR A 291 -22.14 13.79 -21.75
C THR A 291 -22.43 13.96 -20.26
N ILE A 292 -22.03 15.07 -19.64
CA ILE A 292 -22.27 15.34 -18.21
C ILE A 292 -22.74 16.78 -18.14
N GLY A 293 -24.03 17.00 -17.86
CA GLY A 293 -24.67 18.33 -17.91
C GLY A 293 -24.19 19.34 -16.84
N ASN A 294 -22.96 19.21 -16.34
CA ASN A 294 -22.33 20.12 -15.40
C ASN A 294 -20.87 20.36 -15.80
N ASN A 295 -20.41 21.60 -15.69
CA ASN A 295 -19.04 21.98 -16.01
C ASN A 295 -18.03 21.48 -14.94
N ASP A 296 -18.49 21.20 -13.73
CA ASP A 296 -17.68 20.57 -12.69
C ASP A 296 -17.74 19.04 -12.81
N PHE A 297 -16.57 18.40 -12.88
CA PHE A 297 -16.37 16.95 -12.95
C PHE A 297 -15.32 16.47 -11.94
N GLY A 298 -15.16 17.24 -10.84
CA GLY A 298 -14.35 16.88 -9.68
C GLY A 298 -15.08 15.91 -8.74
N SER A 299 -14.96 16.18 -7.45
CA SER A 299 -15.39 15.31 -6.33
C SER A 299 -16.89 15.02 -6.22
N ARG A 300 -17.70 15.53 -7.15
CA ARG A 300 -19.16 15.39 -7.17
C ARG A 300 -19.64 14.46 -8.27
N LEU A 301 -18.80 14.22 -9.28
CA LEU A 301 -19.09 13.28 -10.35
C LEU A 301 -18.59 11.90 -9.95
N LEU A 302 -19.51 10.94 -9.87
CA LEU A 302 -19.18 9.53 -9.67
C LEU A 302 -19.39 8.77 -10.98
N LEU A 303 -18.43 7.94 -11.35
CA LEU A 303 -18.51 7.01 -12.47
C LEU A 303 -18.33 5.56 -11.99
N GLY A 304 -18.98 4.61 -12.66
CA GLY A 304 -18.81 3.18 -12.42
C GLY A 304 -19.14 2.33 -13.64
N GLY A 305 -18.68 1.07 -13.64
CA GLY A 305 -18.92 0.10 -14.70
C GLY A 305 -17.67 -0.30 -15.51
N PRO A 306 -17.86 -0.95 -16.67
CA PRO A 306 -16.79 -1.57 -17.43
C PRO A 306 -15.95 -0.57 -18.25
N THR A 307 -14.64 -0.84 -18.34
CA THR A 307 -13.72 -0.14 -19.25
C THR A 307 -13.31 -1.04 -20.42
N LEU A 308 -13.25 -0.49 -21.63
CA LEU A 308 -12.96 -1.25 -22.87
C LEU A 308 -11.59 -0.91 -23.47
N SER A 309 -10.94 0.15 -22.98
CA SER A 309 -9.62 0.61 -23.41
C SER A 309 -8.95 1.38 -22.27
N SER A 310 -7.62 1.51 -22.33
CA SER A 310 -6.80 2.30 -21.39
C SER A 310 -6.93 3.82 -21.54
N GLU A 311 -7.86 4.33 -22.36
CA GLU A 311 -8.03 5.76 -22.62
C GLU A 311 -8.95 6.45 -21.56
N ASN A 312 -8.92 7.79 -21.54
CA ASN A 312 -9.56 8.67 -20.55
C ASN A 312 -11.01 8.26 -20.19
N PRO A 313 -11.37 8.18 -18.88
CA PRO A 313 -12.73 7.92 -18.38
C PRO A 313 -13.87 8.65 -19.07
N GLU A 314 -13.68 9.92 -19.42
CA GLU A 314 -14.73 10.77 -20.01
C GLU A 314 -15.03 10.42 -21.48
N GLY A 315 -14.07 9.78 -22.18
CA GLY A 315 -14.28 9.23 -23.52
C GLY A 315 -15.00 7.87 -23.53
N ARG A 316 -15.27 7.30 -22.34
CA ARG A 316 -15.81 5.93 -22.19
C ARG A 316 -17.33 5.93 -22.37
N ARG A 317 -17.79 5.55 -23.55
CA ARG A 317 -19.23 5.40 -23.91
C ARG A 317 -20.02 4.35 -23.10
N ARG A 318 -19.48 3.79 -22.01
CA ARG A 318 -20.14 2.71 -21.24
C ARG A 318 -20.06 2.85 -19.71
N LEU A 319 -19.36 3.84 -19.16
CA LEU A 319 -19.48 4.11 -17.74
C LEU A 319 -20.84 4.76 -17.48
N VAL A 320 -21.49 4.35 -16.41
CA VAL A 320 -22.65 5.05 -15.88
C VAL A 320 -22.17 6.10 -14.89
N SER A 321 -22.89 7.21 -14.79
CA SER A 321 -22.49 8.32 -13.95
C SER A 321 -23.65 8.92 -13.16
N THR A 322 -23.30 9.58 -12.06
CA THR A 322 -24.23 10.38 -11.26
C THR A 322 -23.53 11.59 -10.69
N TYR A 323 -24.28 12.67 -10.51
CA TYR A 323 -23.77 13.92 -9.96
C TYR A 323 -24.39 14.21 -8.60
N GLN A 324 -23.56 14.41 -7.59
CA GLN A 324 -24.00 14.62 -6.22
C GLN A 324 -24.17 16.09 -5.88
N THR A 325 -25.09 16.39 -4.96
CA THR A 325 -25.30 17.74 -4.40
C THR A 325 -24.18 18.15 -3.45
N ASN A 326 -23.53 17.20 -2.79
CA ASN A 326 -22.37 17.41 -1.93
C ASN A 326 -21.18 16.60 -2.50
N PRO A 327 -19.93 17.07 -2.33
CA PRO A 327 -18.74 16.30 -2.64
C PRO A 327 -18.69 14.93 -1.94
N LEU A 328 -18.25 13.91 -2.68
CA LEU A 328 -18.09 12.52 -2.22
C LEU A 328 -16.94 12.34 -1.20
N ASN A 329 -16.16 13.39 -0.96
CA ASN A 329 -15.07 13.43 0.01
C ASN A 329 -15.45 14.14 1.32
N GLU A 330 -16.71 14.54 1.53
CA GLU A 330 -17.16 15.10 2.81
C GLU A 330 -17.36 14.01 3.87
N GLY A 331 -17.81 12.81 3.47
CA GLY A 331 -18.17 11.72 4.37
C GLY A 331 -17.92 10.33 3.81
N PHE A 332 -18.28 9.32 4.62
CA PHE A 332 -18.28 7.93 4.17
C PHE A 332 -19.54 7.64 3.36
N HIS A 333 -19.35 7.00 2.23
CA HIS A 333 -20.41 6.52 1.35
C HIS A 333 -20.25 5.01 1.11
N ILE A 334 -21.33 4.37 0.70
CA ILE A 334 -21.34 2.97 0.25
C ILE A 334 -21.37 2.97 -1.27
N TYR A 335 -20.25 2.55 -1.87
CA TYR A 335 -20.12 2.30 -3.30
C TYR A 335 -20.36 0.83 -3.57
N LEU A 336 -21.37 0.50 -4.37
CA LEU A 336 -21.71 -0.88 -4.65
C LEU A 336 -21.81 -1.16 -6.15
N LEU A 337 -21.15 -2.23 -6.58
CA LEU A 337 -21.24 -2.80 -7.92
C LEU A 337 -21.86 -4.20 -7.83
N GLU A 338 -23.00 -4.41 -8.49
CA GLU A 338 -23.50 -5.75 -8.78
C GLU A 338 -23.04 -6.16 -10.17
N TRP A 339 -22.29 -7.25 -10.27
CA TRP A 339 -21.73 -7.75 -11.51
C TRP A 339 -22.16 -9.20 -11.75
N THR A 340 -22.89 -9.43 -12.85
CA THR A 340 -23.32 -10.75 -13.32
C THR A 340 -22.82 -10.97 -14.76
N PRO A 341 -22.99 -12.17 -15.35
CA PRO A 341 -22.64 -12.38 -16.77
C PRO A 341 -23.37 -11.43 -17.73
N ASP A 342 -24.60 -11.04 -17.39
CA ASP A 342 -25.47 -10.29 -18.30
C ASP A 342 -25.45 -8.77 -18.08
N ARG A 343 -25.07 -8.31 -16.87
CA ARG A 343 -25.17 -6.89 -16.52
C ARG A 343 -24.21 -6.47 -15.41
N MET A 344 -23.91 -5.17 -15.39
CA MET A 344 -23.33 -4.46 -14.24
C MET A 344 -24.30 -3.38 -13.77
N LYS A 345 -24.54 -3.28 -12.46
CA LYS A 345 -25.33 -2.21 -11.84
C LYS A 345 -24.51 -1.49 -10.79
N CYS A 346 -24.55 -0.16 -10.80
CA CYS A 346 -23.79 0.66 -9.87
C CYS A 346 -24.73 1.42 -8.95
N PHE A 347 -24.35 1.49 -7.67
CA PHE A 347 -25.14 2.08 -6.59
C PHE A 347 -24.27 3.01 -5.74
N LEU A 348 -24.90 4.08 -5.26
CA LEU A 348 -24.35 4.98 -4.25
C LEU A 348 -25.35 5.06 -3.10
N ASP A 349 -24.91 4.71 -1.89
CA ASP A 349 -25.74 4.75 -0.66
C ASP A 349 -27.08 4.01 -0.82
N GLY A 350 -27.04 2.86 -1.51
CA GLY A 350 -28.21 2.01 -1.76
C GLY A 350 -29.07 2.41 -2.97
N ASN A 351 -28.80 3.55 -3.61
CA ASN A 351 -29.54 4.02 -4.78
C ASN A 351 -28.83 3.62 -6.08
N GLU A 352 -29.52 2.89 -6.97
CA GLU A 352 -29.02 2.57 -8.30
C GLU A 352 -28.91 3.84 -9.13
N TYR A 353 -27.73 4.14 -9.67
CA TYR A 353 -27.52 5.30 -10.53
C TYR A 353 -27.26 4.93 -12.00
N GLY A 354 -27.04 3.65 -12.29
CA GLY A 354 -27.03 3.18 -13.66
C GLY A 354 -26.69 1.71 -13.80
N SER A 355 -26.97 1.19 -14.99
CA SER A 355 -26.70 -0.18 -15.37
C SER A 355 -26.14 -0.30 -16.78
N VAL A 356 -25.28 -1.27 -17.00
CA VAL A 356 -24.70 -1.60 -18.30
C VAL A 356 -25.08 -3.03 -18.67
N ASP A 357 -25.64 -3.20 -19.87
CA ASP A 357 -25.95 -4.51 -20.44
C ASP A 357 -24.70 -5.11 -21.09
N LEU A 358 -24.28 -6.28 -20.60
CA LEU A 358 -23.09 -6.99 -21.07
C LEU A 358 -23.39 -8.01 -22.17
N ARG A 359 -24.66 -8.30 -22.46
CA ARG A 359 -25.04 -9.32 -23.47
C ARG A 359 -24.54 -8.99 -24.87
N ASN A 360 -24.32 -7.71 -25.16
CA ASN A 360 -23.77 -7.22 -26.42
C ASN A 360 -22.23 -7.13 -26.44
N ILE A 361 -21.56 -7.58 -25.37
CA ILE A 361 -20.10 -7.56 -25.18
C ILE A 361 -19.66 -8.91 -24.57
N PRO A 362 -20.06 -10.05 -25.15
CA PRO A 362 -19.91 -11.35 -24.51
C PRO A 362 -18.44 -11.65 -24.21
N ASN A 363 -18.22 -12.27 -23.05
CA ASN A 363 -16.95 -12.84 -22.59
C ASN A 363 -15.80 -11.86 -22.27
N LEU A 364 -15.93 -10.55 -22.56
CA LEU A 364 -14.85 -9.59 -22.25
C LEU A 364 -14.57 -9.48 -20.74
N PHE A 365 -15.63 -9.62 -19.94
CA PHE A 365 -15.54 -9.59 -18.49
C PHE A 365 -15.69 -10.98 -17.87
N ASP A 366 -15.81 -12.07 -18.63
CA ASP A 366 -15.96 -13.44 -18.11
C ASP A 366 -14.62 -14.06 -17.72
N GLN A 367 -13.92 -13.41 -16.79
CA GLN A 367 -12.64 -13.85 -16.25
C GLN A 367 -12.53 -13.53 -14.76
N GLU A 368 -11.51 -14.03 -14.11
CA GLU A 368 -11.25 -13.71 -12.72
C GLU A 368 -10.61 -12.33 -12.57
N TYR A 369 -11.01 -11.62 -11.52
CA TYR A 369 -10.50 -10.31 -11.16
C TYR A 369 -9.98 -10.29 -9.72
N VAL A 370 -9.05 -9.38 -9.48
CA VAL A 370 -8.65 -8.93 -8.15
C VAL A 370 -9.26 -7.55 -7.88
N LEU A 371 -9.58 -7.26 -6.62
CA LEU A 371 -10.01 -5.93 -6.19
C LEU A 371 -8.78 -5.07 -5.89
N ALA A 372 -8.63 -3.95 -6.58
CA ALA A 372 -7.63 -2.94 -6.31
C ALA A 372 -8.25 -1.71 -5.64
N ILE A 373 -7.73 -1.33 -4.48
CA ILE A 373 -8.05 -0.07 -3.80
C ILE A 373 -6.78 0.73 -3.53
N GLY A 374 -6.78 2.04 -3.73
CA GLY A 374 -5.55 2.82 -3.68
C GLY A 374 -5.73 4.30 -3.96
N VAL A 375 -4.63 5.04 -3.98
CA VAL A 375 -4.62 6.45 -4.36
C VAL A 375 -3.51 6.72 -5.37
N ALA A 376 -3.90 7.12 -6.57
CA ALA A 376 -3.01 7.62 -7.59
C ALA A 376 -2.98 9.15 -7.59
N VAL A 377 -1.94 9.74 -8.18
CA VAL A 377 -1.80 11.20 -8.31
C VAL A 377 -1.36 11.60 -9.71
N GLY A 378 -2.00 12.63 -10.24
CA GLY A 378 -1.71 13.24 -11.53
C GLY A 378 -1.93 12.28 -12.68
N GLY A 379 -1.08 12.41 -13.70
CA GLY A 379 -1.10 11.57 -14.88
C GLY A 379 -1.76 12.18 -16.10
N ILE A 380 -1.56 11.54 -17.24
CA ILE A 380 -1.97 12.06 -18.56
C ILE A 380 -3.31 11.50 -19.05
N ILE A 381 -3.94 10.61 -18.27
CA ILE A 381 -5.19 9.93 -18.65
C ILE A 381 -6.37 10.55 -17.89
N ASP A 382 -6.27 10.61 -16.57
CA ASP A 382 -7.39 11.00 -15.71
C ASP A 382 -7.65 12.51 -15.75
N PHE A 383 -6.68 13.33 -16.12
CA PHE A 383 -6.81 14.79 -16.20
C PHE A 383 -6.65 15.28 -17.63
N PRO A 384 -7.75 15.60 -18.35
CA PRO A 384 -7.70 16.21 -19.68
C PRO A 384 -6.88 17.51 -19.71
N ASP A 385 -6.38 17.90 -20.89
CA ASP A 385 -5.84 19.26 -21.09
C ASP A 385 -6.97 20.30 -21.00
N ASP A 386 -6.61 21.57 -20.78
CA ASP A 386 -7.56 22.69 -20.72
C ASP A 386 -8.59 22.60 -19.59
N ILE A 387 -8.12 22.26 -18.38
CA ILE A 387 -8.93 22.17 -17.16
C ILE A 387 -8.31 22.99 -16.02
N ASN A 388 -9.17 23.46 -15.11
CA ASN A 388 -8.81 24.23 -13.93
C ASN A 388 -9.30 23.51 -12.66
N SER A 389 -8.47 23.48 -11.62
CA SER A 389 -8.93 23.20 -10.25
C SER A 389 -9.26 24.52 -9.57
N GLY A 390 -10.54 24.83 -9.43
CA GLY A 390 -10.98 26.17 -9.05
C GLY A 390 -10.43 27.25 -9.99
N ASN A 391 -9.57 28.12 -9.47
CA ASN A 391 -8.91 29.18 -10.26
C ASN A 391 -7.52 28.78 -10.77
N ASP A 392 -7.00 27.63 -10.36
CA ASP A 392 -5.65 27.20 -10.67
C ASP A 392 -5.67 26.28 -11.90
N PRO A 393 -4.99 26.65 -13.01
CA PRO A 393 -4.95 25.82 -14.21
C PRO A 393 -4.13 24.54 -13.97
N LYS A 394 -4.46 23.46 -14.70
CA LYS A 394 -3.67 22.23 -14.68
C LYS A 394 -2.20 22.55 -15.02
N PRO A 395 -1.23 22.14 -14.17
CA PRO A 395 0.14 22.61 -14.33
C PRO A 395 0.92 21.92 -15.47
N TRP A 396 0.42 20.82 -16.05
CA TRP A 396 1.07 20.10 -17.16
C TRP A 396 0.16 20.02 -18.39
N SER A 397 0.73 19.72 -19.56
CA SER A 397 -0.03 19.21 -20.71
C SER A 397 0.23 17.71 -20.86
N ASN A 398 -0.79 16.97 -21.29
CA ASN A 398 -0.71 15.53 -21.52
C ASN A 398 0.21 15.16 -22.69
N THR A 399 0.58 16.15 -23.52
CA THR A 399 1.51 15.98 -24.66
C THR A 399 2.93 16.50 -24.39
N ASP A 400 3.16 17.20 -23.27
CA ASP A 400 4.48 17.75 -22.92
C ASP A 400 5.42 16.64 -22.43
N ARG A 401 6.59 16.48 -23.05
CA ARG A 401 7.61 15.51 -22.60
C ARG A 401 8.11 15.74 -21.17
N ASN A 402 7.84 16.90 -20.58
CA ASN A 402 8.22 17.25 -19.21
C ASN A 402 7.02 17.27 -18.24
N TYR A 403 5.89 16.62 -18.54
CA TYR A 403 4.67 16.68 -17.71
C TYR A 403 4.92 16.43 -16.20
N ILE A 404 5.78 15.47 -15.82
CA ILE A 404 6.11 15.19 -14.40
C ILE A 404 6.86 16.35 -13.77
N LYS A 405 7.80 16.94 -14.52
CA LYS A 405 8.57 18.10 -14.06
C LYS A 405 7.66 19.31 -13.86
N ARG A 406 6.72 19.56 -14.77
CA ARG A 406 5.75 20.65 -14.64
C ARG A 406 4.85 20.46 -13.41
N PHE A 407 4.36 19.24 -13.22
CA PHE A 407 3.62 18.87 -12.02
C PHE A 407 4.45 19.12 -10.74
N PHE A 408 5.70 18.66 -10.72
CA PHE A 408 6.59 18.86 -9.57
C PHE A 408 6.91 20.33 -9.29
N GLU A 409 7.22 21.14 -10.31
CA GLU A 409 7.50 22.57 -10.15
C GLU A 409 6.29 23.35 -9.60
N ALA A 410 5.06 22.87 -9.86
CA ALA A 410 3.83 23.43 -9.32
C ALA A 410 3.48 22.92 -7.90
N LYS A 411 4.37 22.19 -7.21
CA LYS A 411 4.11 21.62 -5.88
C LYS A 411 3.56 22.62 -4.87
N GLN A 412 4.08 23.83 -4.87
CA GLN A 412 3.64 24.90 -3.95
C GLN A 412 2.18 25.36 -4.17
N VAL A 413 1.56 24.97 -5.30
CA VAL A 413 0.14 25.23 -5.59
C VAL A 413 -0.68 24.03 -5.10
N TRP A 414 -0.51 22.87 -5.72
CA TRP A 414 -1.40 21.73 -5.47
C TRP A 414 -1.23 21.12 -4.08
N SER A 415 -0.04 21.11 -3.49
CA SER A 415 0.16 20.46 -2.17
C SER A 415 -0.54 21.20 -1.03
N LYS A 416 -0.91 22.47 -1.21
CA LYS A 416 -1.70 23.23 -0.24
C LYS A 416 -3.13 22.73 -0.12
N THR A 417 -3.63 22.01 -1.12
CA THR A 417 -4.96 21.41 -1.11
C THR A 417 -5.00 20.05 -0.41
N TRP A 418 -3.82 19.49 -0.07
CA TRP A 418 -3.72 18.20 0.60
C TRP A 418 -3.59 18.44 2.11
N ASP A 419 -4.71 18.34 2.83
CA ASP A 419 -4.75 18.64 4.27
C ASP A 419 -4.74 17.37 5.12
N GLY A 420 -3.58 17.02 5.67
CA GLY A 420 -3.44 15.90 6.59
C GLY A 420 -4.03 14.61 6.00
N ASP A 421 -4.98 14.02 6.71
CA ASP A 421 -5.60 12.75 6.31
C ASP A 421 -6.85 12.90 5.44
N SER A 422 -7.29 14.13 5.12
CA SER A 422 -8.36 14.34 4.13
C SER A 422 -7.91 13.90 2.74
N SER A 423 -6.60 13.99 2.46
CA SER A 423 -5.97 13.52 1.21
C SER A 423 -5.86 12.00 1.08
N ALA A 424 -6.19 11.25 2.14
CA ALA A 424 -6.16 9.80 2.11
C ALA A 424 -7.52 9.22 1.69
N LEU A 425 -7.50 8.15 0.90
CA LEU A 425 -8.67 7.28 0.77
C LEU A 425 -8.84 6.54 2.09
N GLN A 426 -10.02 6.65 2.70
CA GLN A 426 -10.32 6.05 3.99
C GLN A 426 -11.35 4.95 3.79
N VAL A 427 -10.98 3.70 4.04
CA VAL A 427 -11.82 2.52 3.80
C VAL A 427 -12.20 1.90 5.13
N ASP A 428 -13.50 1.89 5.44
CA ASP A 428 -14.04 1.26 6.63
C ASP A 428 -14.17 -0.25 6.43
N TYR A 429 -14.82 -0.65 5.33
CA TYR A 429 -14.89 -2.07 4.97
C TYR A 429 -15.03 -2.29 3.47
N VAL A 430 -14.68 -3.51 3.09
CA VAL A 430 -14.97 -4.10 1.78
C VAL A 430 -15.75 -5.39 2.02
N LYS A 431 -16.81 -5.61 1.25
CA LYS A 431 -17.61 -6.84 1.27
C LYS A 431 -17.83 -7.32 -0.15
N VAL A 432 -17.44 -8.56 -0.41
CA VAL A 432 -17.71 -9.26 -1.68
C VAL A 432 -18.65 -10.42 -1.41
N THR A 433 -19.75 -10.49 -2.15
CA THR A 433 -20.80 -11.50 -1.97
C THR A 433 -21.18 -12.12 -3.30
N ALA A 434 -21.42 -13.43 -3.35
CA ALA A 434 -21.95 -14.07 -4.56
C ALA A 434 -23.38 -13.56 -4.87
N VAL A 435 -23.76 -13.54 -6.15
CA VAL A 435 -25.11 -13.14 -6.62
C VAL A 435 -25.85 -14.35 -7.19
#